data_AF-A0A6A8LA42-F1
#
_entry.id   AF-A0A6A8LA42-F1
#
_cell.length_a   1.000
_cell.length_b   1.000
_cell.length_c   1.000
_cell.angle_alpha   90.00
_cell.angle_beta   90.00
_cell.angle_gamma   90.00
#
_symmetry.space_group_name_H-M   'P 1'
#
loop_
_entity.id
_entity.type
_entity.pdbx_description
1 polymer ?
#
loop_
_entity_poly.entity_id
_entity_poly.type
_entity_poly.pdbx_seq_one_letter_code
_entity_poly.pdbx_strand_id
1 'polypeptide(L)'
;MNESSFWQLIDQAANQEEPNEWLCNILSEKDTNEILDFEFMIQTLIQKSYQSSLWAAAYILMDGCSDDTFDYFRGWLIAQGKETFEKVLDDHEYLAAYITEEKLDEEGHPQNEDLLSVAIKALTYKKTSDDEWNDKVHDDLLDALEQKGLAESDGIELDWEEEDLTDRFPKLWERFGDNPLGDF
;
A
#
# COMPACT_ATOMS: atom_id res chain seq x y z
N MET A 1 -2.00 2.26 18.45
CA MET A 1 -0.99 1.19 18.25
C MET A 1 0.37 1.75 17.88
N ASN A 2 1.43 0.96 18.10
CA ASN A 2 2.79 1.29 17.65
C ASN A 2 3.17 0.46 16.42
N GLU A 3 4.32 0.76 15.82
CA GLU A 3 4.83 0.07 14.62
C GLU A 3 4.90 -1.45 14.78
N SER A 4 5.37 -1.98 15.92
CA SER A 4 5.47 -3.43 16.12
C SER A 4 4.10 -4.10 16.12
N SER A 5 3.11 -3.49 16.77
CA SER A 5 1.73 -4.01 16.78
C SER A 5 1.06 -3.87 15.41
N PHE A 6 1.36 -2.83 14.66
CA PHE A 6 0.88 -2.66 13.27
C PHE A 6 1.36 -3.82 12.38
N TRP A 7 2.68 -4.06 12.33
CA TRP A 7 3.22 -5.14 11.50
C TRP A 7 2.75 -6.53 11.93
N GLN A 8 2.57 -6.74 13.25
CA GLN A 8 1.96 -7.98 13.75
C GLN A 8 0.54 -8.21 13.22
N LEU A 9 -0.26 -7.15 13.03
CA LEU A 9 -1.59 -7.27 12.44
C LEU A 9 -1.51 -7.59 10.94
N ILE A 10 -0.61 -6.94 10.21
CA ILE A 10 -0.36 -7.24 8.79
C ILE A 10 0.06 -8.71 8.61
N ASP A 11 1.01 -9.19 9.41
CA ASP A 11 1.47 -10.58 9.35
C ASP A 11 0.34 -11.58 9.70
N GLN A 12 -0.54 -11.23 10.64
CA GLN A 12 -1.70 -12.06 10.98
C GLN A 12 -2.74 -12.08 9.86
N ALA A 13 -2.97 -10.93 9.21
CA ALA A 13 -3.89 -10.78 8.10
C ALA A 13 -3.45 -11.61 6.88
N ALA A 14 -2.15 -11.66 6.60
CA ALA A 14 -1.58 -12.45 5.50
C ALA A 14 -1.83 -13.97 5.63
N ASN A 15 -2.27 -14.46 6.79
CA ASN A 15 -2.61 -15.86 7.02
C ASN A 15 -4.14 -16.12 6.99
N GLN A 16 -4.94 -15.13 6.61
CA GLN A 16 -6.40 -15.24 6.51
C GLN A 16 -6.84 -15.47 5.07
N GLU A 17 -8.04 -16.02 4.90
CA GLU A 17 -8.67 -16.20 3.58
C GLU A 17 -8.99 -14.84 2.94
N GLU A 18 -9.53 -13.91 3.74
CA GLU A 18 -9.85 -12.54 3.34
C GLU A 18 -9.08 -11.54 4.24
N PRO A 19 -7.80 -11.24 3.94
CA PRO A 19 -6.93 -10.45 4.82
C PRO A 19 -7.49 -9.07 5.20
N ASN A 20 -8.04 -8.35 4.23
CA ASN A 20 -8.56 -6.99 4.42
C ASN A 20 -9.86 -6.98 5.22
N GLU A 21 -10.78 -7.93 4.96
CA GLU A 21 -12.01 -8.07 5.74
C GLU A 21 -11.68 -8.44 7.19
N TRP A 22 -10.74 -9.37 7.40
CA TRP A 22 -10.28 -9.73 8.73
C TRP A 22 -9.67 -8.54 9.47
N LEU A 23 -8.82 -7.74 8.82
CA LEU A 23 -8.27 -6.50 9.40
C LEU A 23 -9.38 -5.54 9.79
N CYS A 24 -10.39 -5.34 8.95
CA CYS A 24 -11.53 -4.46 9.22
C CYS A 24 -12.27 -4.90 10.48
N ASN A 25 -12.58 -6.19 10.57
CA ASN A 25 -13.25 -6.78 11.73
C ASN A 25 -12.44 -6.59 13.01
N ILE A 26 -11.15 -6.90 13.01
CA ILE A 26 -10.27 -6.72 14.17
C ILE A 26 -10.15 -5.23 14.57
N LEU A 27 -10.02 -4.33 13.60
CA LEU A 27 -9.93 -2.89 13.86
C LEU A 27 -11.25 -2.35 14.43
N SER A 28 -12.40 -2.83 13.97
CA SER A 28 -13.72 -2.36 14.45
C SER A 28 -13.94 -2.62 15.96
N GLU A 29 -13.34 -3.68 16.49
CA GLU A 29 -13.38 -4.05 17.91
C GLU A 29 -12.42 -3.21 18.78
N LYS A 30 -11.39 -2.62 18.17
CA LYS A 30 -10.41 -1.76 18.86
C LYS A 30 -10.97 -0.39 19.20
N ASP A 31 -10.32 0.31 20.12
CA ASP A 31 -10.72 1.69 20.41
C ASP A 31 -10.36 2.63 19.25
N THR A 32 -11.04 3.77 19.17
CA THR A 32 -10.87 4.73 18.08
C THR A 32 -9.41 5.19 17.93
N ASN A 33 -8.68 5.39 19.02
CA ASN A 33 -7.28 5.84 18.93
C ASN A 33 -6.39 4.75 18.34
N GLU A 34 -6.66 3.48 18.64
CA GLU A 34 -5.95 2.38 17.97
C GLU A 34 -6.21 2.34 16.46
N ILE A 35 -7.44 2.57 15.99
CA ILE A 35 -7.77 2.64 14.55
C ILE A 35 -7.05 3.84 13.89
N LEU A 36 -7.08 5.01 14.55
CA LEU A 36 -6.36 6.21 14.08
C LEU A 36 -4.85 5.98 14.01
N ASP A 37 -4.29 5.26 14.96
CA ASP A 37 -2.87 4.89 14.93
C ASP A 37 -2.55 3.89 13.81
N PHE A 38 -3.46 2.97 13.47
CA PHE A 38 -3.30 2.08 12.32
C PHE A 38 -3.25 2.89 11.02
N GLU A 39 -4.23 3.78 10.82
CA GLU A 39 -4.27 4.64 9.64
C GLU A 39 -3.03 5.52 9.55
N PHE A 40 -2.60 6.10 10.67
CA PHE A 40 -1.39 6.89 10.72
C PHE A 40 -0.14 6.08 10.28
N MET A 41 -0.05 4.80 10.64
CA MET A 41 1.03 3.92 10.18
C MET A 41 0.94 3.64 8.68
N ILE A 42 -0.26 3.37 8.13
CA ILE A 42 -0.48 3.22 6.69
C ILE A 42 0.01 4.47 5.96
N GLN A 43 -0.49 5.64 6.33
CA GLN A 43 -0.12 6.91 5.69
C GLN A 43 1.37 7.22 5.82
N THR A 44 1.99 6.92 6.97
CA THR A 44 3.44 7.07 7.16
C THR A 44 4.23 6.17 6.20
N LEU A 45 3.78 4.94 5.97
CA LEU A 45 4.43 4.01 5.05
C LEU A 45 4.20 4.39 3.59
N ILE A 46 3.00 4.86 3.23
CA ILE A 46 2.67 5.41 1.91
C ILE A 46 3.56 6.61 1.58
N GLN A 47 3.78 7.52 2.54
CA GLN A 47 4.72 8.64 2.38
C GLN A 47 6.16 8.17 2.23
N LYS A 48 6.57 7.20 3.06
CA LYS A 48 7.93 6.63 3.01
C LYS A 48 8.24 5.93 1.68
N SER A 49 7.24 5.31 1.06
CA SER A 49 7.35 4.64 -0.23
C SER A 49 7.03 5.54 -1.43
N TYR A 50 6.69 6.81 -1.22
CA TYR A 50 6.46 7.79 -2.30
C TYR A 50 7.80 8.26 -2.90
N GLN A 51 8.47 7.35 -3.61
CA GLN A 51 9.79 7.53 -4.20
C GLN A 51 9.72 7.40 -5.72
N SER A 52 10.39 8.30 -6.45
CA SER A 52 10.35 8.34 -7.91
C SER A 52 10.86 7.03 -8.52
N SER A 53 11.88 6.43 -7.90
CA SER A 53 12.45 5.15 -8.28
C SER A 53 11.54 3.95 -7.98
N LEU A 54 10.75 3.99 -6.90
CA LEU A 54 9.75 2.95 -6.67
C LEU A 54 8.60 3.06 -7.68
N TRP A 55 8.21 4.28 -8.05
CA TRP A 55 7.24 4.50 -9.12
C TRP A 55 7.76 3.94 -10.45
N ALA A 56 9.02 4.21 -10.80
CA ALA A 56 9.65 3.60 -11.99
C ALA A 56 9.57 2.07 -11.96
N ALA A 57 9.83 1.44 -10.82
CA ALA A 57 9.70 -0.01 -10.68
C ALA A 57 8.24 -0.47 -10.92
N ALA A 58 7.26 0.20 -10.32
CA ALA A 58 5.84 -0.08 -10.55
C ALA A 58 5.44 0.12 -12.02
N TYR A 59 5.99 1.14 -12.68
CA TYR A 59 5.79 1.40 -14.10
C TYR A 59 6.27 0.24 -14.97
N ILE A 60 7.48 -0.28 -14.73
CA ILE A 60 8.02 -1.43 -15.46
C ILE A 60 7.16 -2.68 -15.22
N LEU A 61 6.71 -2.88 -13.98
CA LEU A 61 5.90 -4.04 -13.63
C LEU A 61 4.56 -4.08 -14.36
N MET A 62 3.94 -2.93 -14.63
CA MET A 62 2.54 -2.84 -15.09
C MET A 62 2.38 -2.12 -16.44
N ASP A 63 3.48 -1.84 -17.15
CA ASP A 63 3.52 -1.09 -18.42
C ASP A 63 2.75 0.25 -18.36
N GLY A 64 3.00 0.98 -17.27
CA GLY A 64 2.24 2.17 -16.91
C GLY A 64 1.97 2.24 -15.42
N CYS A 65 1.82 3.44 -14.88
CA CYS A 65 1.45 3.62 -13.48
C CYS A 65 0.92 5.04 -13.23
N SER A 66 -0.37 5.17 -12.91
CA SER A 66 -0.99 6.41 -12.44
C SER A 66 -0.78 6.59 -10.93
N ASP A 67 -1.19 7.74 -10.37
CA ASP A 67 -1.22 7.95 -8.91
C ASP A 67 -1.99 6.84 -8.19
N ASP A 68 -3.21 6.52 -8.65
CA ASP A 68 -4.07 5.50 -8.04
C ASP A 68 -3.44 4.10 -8.11
N THR A 69 -2.95 3.70 -9.29
CA THR A 69 -2.26 2.42 -9.46
C THR A 69 -1.01 2.34 -8.57
N PHE A 70 -0.30 3.45 -8.40
CA PHE A 70 0.86 3.51 -7.53
C PHE A 70 0.49 3.41 -6.05
N ASP A 71 -0.61 4.03 -5.62
CA ASP A 71 -1.17 3.84 -4.28
C ASP A 71 -1.52 2.37 -4.01
N TYR A 72 -2.19 1.71 -4.95
CA TYR A 72 -2.62 0.33 -4.76
C TYR A 72 -1.43 -0.63 -4.73
N PHE A 73 -0.41 -0.38 -5.56
CA PHE A 73 0.86 -1.10 -5.50
C PHE A 73 1.57 -0.91 -4.15
N ARG A 74 1.57 0.30 -3.59
CA ARG A 74 2.14 0.56 -2.26
C ARG A 74 1.33 -0.11 -1.15
N GLY A 75 0.00 -0.14 -1.26
CA GLY A 75 -0.88 -0.93 -0.40
C GLY A 75 -0.52 -2.41 -0.43
N TRP A 76 -0.34 -2.98 -1.63
CA TRP A 76 0.12 -4.35 -1.81
C TRP A 76 1.49 -4.57 -1.15
N LEU A 77 2.44 -3.66 -1.36
CA LEU A 77 3.79 -3.77 -0.80
C LEU A 77 3.78 -3.76 0.74
N ILE A 78 2.91 -2.96 1.36
CA ILE A 78 2.71 -2.98 2.82
C ILE A 78 2.12 -4.32 3.25
N ALA A 79 1.17 -4.88 2.51
CA ALA A 79 0.57 -6.19 2.81
C ALA A 79 1.60 -7.35 2.76
N GLN A 80 2.73 -7.18 2.05
CA GLN A 80 3.82 -8.16 2.03
C GLN A 80 4.65 -8.22 3.32
N GLY A 81 4.32 -7.39 4.31
CA GLY A 81 4.96 -7.37 5.62
C GLY A 81 6.25 -6.56 5.66
N LYS A 82 6.73 -6.34 6.89
CA LYS A 82 7.82 -5.40 7.18
C LYS A 82 9.11 -5.70 6.41
N GLU A 83 9.55 -6.95 6.46
CA GLU A 83 10.84 -7.35 5.89
C GLU A 83 10.88 -7.14 4.36
N THR A 84 9.79 -7.48 3.67
CA THR A 84 9.67 -7.27 2.23
C THR A 84 9.62 -5.79 1.91
N PHE A 85 8.77 -5.03 2.61
CA PHE A 85 8.63 -3.58 2.42
C PHE A 85 10.00 -2.89 2.55
N GLU A 86 10.75 -3.18 3.61
CA GLU A 86 12.07 -2.58 3.83
C GLU A 86 13.10 -3.00 2.78
N LYS A 87 13.11 -4.26 2.34
CA LYS A 87 14.01 -4.73 1.27
C LYS A 87 13.74 -4.06 -0.06
N VAL A 88 12.46 -3.89 -0.43
CA VAL A 88 12.09 -3.24 -1.69
C VAL A 88 12.47 -1.76 -1.69
N LEU A 89 12.33 -1.07 -0.55
CA LEU A 89 12.78 0.33 -0.43
C LEU A 89 14.30 0.50 -0.45
N ASP A 90 15.06 -0.53 -0.06
CA ASP A 90 16.53 -0.53 -0.14
C ASP A 90 17.02 -0.91 -1.55
N ASP A 91 16.37 -1.89 -2.18
CA ASP A 91 16.65 -2.37 -3.53
C ASP A 91 15.34 -2.70 -4.28
N HIS A 92 14.87 -1.77 -5.11
CA HIS A 92 13.67 -1.93 -5.93
C HIS A 92 13.77 -3.15 -6.87
N GLU A 93 14.97 -3.52 -7.33
CA GLU A 93 15.16 -4.67 -8.21
C GLU A 93 14.88 -6.01 -7.50
N TYR A 94 14.79 -6.02 -6.17
CA TYR A 94 14.36 -7.20 -5.41
C TYR A 94 13.00 -7.73 -5.89
N LEU A 95 12.11 -6.85 -6.36
CA LEU A 95 10.80 -7.20 -6.93
C LEU A 95 10.91 -8.18 -8.09
N ALA A 96 12.00 -8.10 -8.89
CA ALA A 96 12.25 -9.00 -10.01
C ALA A 96 12.39 -10.47 -9.60
N ALA A 97 12.85 -10.74 -8.37
CA ALA A 97 12.93 -12.10 -7.81
C ALA A 97 11.77 -12.41 -6.87
N TYR A 98 11.20 -11.39 -6.23
CA TYR A 98 10.17 -11.55 -5.22
C TYR A 98 8.79 -11.84 -5.80
N ILE A 99 8.40 -11.17 -6.89
CA ILE A 99 7.06 -11.31 -7.46
C ILE A 99 6.88 -12.70 -8.09
N THR A 100 5.74 -13.32 -7.80
CA THR A 100 5.32 -14.64 -8.24
C THR A 100 3.80 -14.63 -8.39
N GLU A 101 3.22 -15.57 -9.15
CA GLU A 101 1.78 -15.60 -9.43
C GLU A 101 0.93 -15.61 -8.15
N GLU A 102 1.37 -16.31 -7.10
CA GLU A 102 0.64 -16.38 -5.83
C GLU A 102 0.64 -15.08 -5.01
N LYS A 103 1.38 -14.05 -5.45
CA LYS A 103 1.42 -12.73 -4.81
C LYS A 103 0.64 -11.69 -5.57
N LEU A 104 0.01 -12.07 -6.68
CA LEU A 104 -0.79 -11.17 -7.50
C LEU A 104 -2.27 -11.38 -7.15
N ASP A 105 -3.08 -10.38 -7.48
CA ASP A 105 -4.53 -10.55 -7.43
C ASP A 105 -5.05 -11.43 -8.57
N GLU A 106 -6.37 -11.57 -8.67
CA GLU A 106 -7.02 -12.38 -9.69
C GLU A 106 -6.79 -11.88 -11.13
N GLU A 107 -6.46 -10.60 -11.29
CA GLU A 107 -6.14 -9.96 -12.58
C GLU A 107 -4.64 -10.00 -12.90
N GLY A 108 -3.82 -10.56 -12.01
CA GLY A 108 -2.37 -10.67 -12.20
C GLY A 108 -1.61 -9.40 -11.81
N HIS A 109 -2.19 -8.49 -11.03
CA HIS A 109 -1.58 -7.24 -10.60
C HIS A 109 -1.11 -7.29 -9.13
N PRO A 110 0.04 -6.65 -8.82
CA PRO A 110 0.49 -6.47 -7.44
C PRO A 110 -0.22 -5.27 -6.79
N GLN A 111 -1.54 -5.35 -6.59
CA GLN A 111 -2.35 -4.24 -6.07
C GLN A 111 -3.19 -4.64 -4.84
N ASN A 112 -3.43 -3.67 -3.96
CA ASN A 112 -4.31 -3.83 -2.81
C ASN A 112 -4.88 -2.46 -2.38
N GLU A 113 -5.90 -2.00 -3.12
CA GLU A 113 -6.68 -0.79 -2.79
C GLU A 113 -7.37 -0.94 -1.42
N ASP A 114 -7.92 -2.12 -1.15
CA ASP A 114 -8.73 -2.36 0.04
C ASP A 114 -7.96 -2.10 1.33
N LEU A 115 -6.66 -2.43 1.38
CA LEU A 115 -5.80 -2.14 2.54
C LEU A 115 -5.73 -0.64 2.87
N LEU A 116 -5.86 0.24 1.87
CA LEU A 116 -5.82 1.69 2.08
C LEU A 116 -7.12 2.22 2.71
N SER A 117 -8.19 1.43 2.65
CA SER A 117 -9.51 1.83 3.15
C SER A 117 -9.93 1.13 4.44
N VAL A 118 -9.17 0.13 4.94
CA VAL A 118 -9.63 -0.71 6.05
C VAL A 118 -9.90 0.09 7.34
N ALA A 119 -9.05 1.09 7.64
CA ALA A 119 -9.20 1.87 8.86
C ALA A 119 -10.44 2.77 8.81
N ILE A 120 -10.70 3.43 7.67
CA ILE A 120 -11.89 4.28 7.51
C ILE A 120 -13.17 3.44 7.48
N LYS A 121 -13.16 2.26 6.86
CA LYS A 121 -14.29 1.30 6.92
C LYS A 121 -14.57 0.88 8.38
N ALA A 122 -13.54 0.45 9.12
CA ALA A 122 -13.68 0.05 10.53
C ALA A 122 -14.14 1.20 11.43
N LEU A 123 -13.62 2.41 11.23
CA LEU A 123 -14.01 3.61 11.99
C LEU A 123 -15.46 4.02 11.69
N THR A 124 -15.88 3.90 10.43
CA THR A 124 -17.25 4.21 10.00
C THR A 124 -18.22 3.24 10.64
N TYR A 125 -17.98 1.93 10.52
CA TYR A 125 -18.76 0.90 11.21
C TYR A 125 -18.88 1.16 12.71
N LYS A 126 -17.78 1.53 13.37
CA LYS A 126 -17.78 1.84 14.80
C LYS A 126 -18.67 3.05 15.16
N LYS A 127 -18.74 4.06 14.30
CA LYS A 127 -19.49 5.30 14.55
C LYS A 127 -20.96 5.23 14.12
N THR A 128 -21.28 4.46 13.07
CA THR A 128 -22.60 4.45 12.42
C THR A 128 -23.33 3.12 12.51
N SER A 129 -22.63 2.04 12.90
CA SER A 129 -23.10 0.65 12.80
C SER A 129 -23.34 0.16 11.36
N ASP A 130 -22.65 0.79 10.40
CA ASP A 130 -22.67 0.49 8.97
C ASP A 130 -21.31 0.89 8.33
N ASP A 131 -20.91 0.27 7.24
CA ASP A 131 -19.62 0.51 6.57
C ASP A 131 -19.72 1.38 5.30
N GLU A 132 -20.93 1.88 4.98
CA GLU A 132 -21.14 2.86 3.91
C GLU A 132 -20.30 4.14 4.13
N TRP A 133 -19.80 4.70 3.02
CA TRP A 133 -19.03 5.94 3.03
C TRP A 133 -19.73 7.05 3.80
N ASN A 134 -18.97 7.72 4.68
CA ASN A 134 -19.49 8.80 5.49
C ASN A 134 -18.53 9.99 5.52
N ASP A 135 -18.90 11.07 4.82
CA ASP A 135 -18.09 12.31 4.70
C ASP A 135 -17.64 12.82 6.06
N LYS A 136 -18.54 12.82 7.06
CA LYS A 136 -18.20 13.32 8.39
C LYS A 136 -17.15 12.44 9.09
N VAL A 137 -17.25 11.12 8.95
CA VAL A 137 -16.27 10.21 9.57
C VAL A 137 -14.91 10.36 8.90
N HIS A 138 -14.91 10.52 7.59
CA HIS A 138 -13.70 10.78 6.81
C HIS A 138 -13.05 12.12 7.18
N ASP A 139 -13.81 13.21 7.25
CA ASP A 139 -13.29 14.53 7.67
C ASP A 139 -12.72 14.48 9.10
N ASP A 140 -13.45 13.86 10.04
CA ASP A 140 -12.97 13.67 11.41
C ASP A 140 -11.67 12.83 11.47
N LEU A 141 -11.47 11.88 10.55
CA LEU A 141 -10.26 11.07 10.44
C LEU A 141 -9.08 11.91 9.97
N LEU A 142 -9.26 12.69 8.89
CA LEU A 142 -8.23 13.57 8.36
C LEU A 142 -7.77 14.59 9.39
N ASP A 143 -8.71 15.27 10.07
CA ASP A 143 -8.41 16.21 11.15
C ASP A 143 -7.59 15.55 12.27
N ALA A 144 -7.90 14.29 12.61
CA ALA A 144 -7.20 13.56 13.64
C ALA A 144 -5.77 13.15 13.20
N LEU A 145 -5.58 12.78 11.93
CA LEU A 145 -4.26 12.47 11.39
C LEU A 145 -3.36 13.71 11.32
N GLU A 146 -3.91 14.86 10.90
CA GLU A 146 -3.22 16.15 10.91
C GLU A 146 -2.77 16.51 12.34
N GLN A 147 -3.67 16.39 13.33
CA GLN A 147 -3.36 16.65 14.74
C GLN A 147 -2.29 15.70 15.31
N LYS A 148 -2.18 14.49 14.76
CA LYS A 148 -1.11 13.53 15.10
C LYS A 148 0.21 13.84 14.42
N GLY A 149 0.26 14.86 13.57
CA GLY A 149 1.45 15.33 12.89
C GLY A 149 1.74 14.59 11.59
N LEU A 150 0.73 14.05 10.92
CA LEU A 150 0.89 13.54 9.56
C LEU A 150 1.22 14.74 8.66
N ALA A 151 2.36 14.69 7.98
CA ALA A 151 2.77 15.77 7.08
C ALA A 151 1.98 15.72 5.78
N GLU A 152 1.72 16.87 5.16
CA GLU A 152 1.29 16.91 3.76
C GLU A 152 2.44 16.43 2.86
N SER A 153 2.10 15.79 1.74
CA SER A 153 3.07 15.39 0.72
C SER A 153 3.19 16.50 -0.33
N ASP A 154 4.41 16.93 -0.67
CA ASP A 154 4.68 17.99 -1.64
C ASP A 154 4.57 17.52 -3.12
N GLY A 155 3.91 16.39 -3.37
CA GLY A 155 3.91 15.72 -4.67
C GLY A 155 5.28 15.11 -5.00
N ILE A 156 5.38 14.43 -6.14
CA ILE A 156 6.62 13.80 -6.58
C ILE A 156 7.03 14.28 -7.98
N GLU A 157 8.28 14.68 -8.11
CA GLU A 157 8.90 14.93 -9.41
C GLU A 157 9.53 13.62 -9.89
N LEU A 158 9.13 13.16 -11.08
CA LEU A 158 9.73 11.97 -11.67
C LEU A 158 11.06 12.33 -12.34
N ASP A 159 12.13 11.64 -11.96
CA ASP A 159 13.51 11.94 -12.41
C ASP A 159 14.03 10.97 -13.49
N TRP A 160 13.11 10.27 -14.16
CA TRP A 160 13.38 9.25 -15.16
C TRP A 160 12.44 9.40 -16.34
N GLU A 161 12.91 8.92 -17.50
CA GLU A 161 12.13 8.72 -18.71
C GLU A 161 12.11 7.21 -19.02
N GLU A 162 11.16 6.73 -19.81
CA GLU A 162 11.05 5.29 -20.14
C GLU A 162 12.33 4.69 -20.73
N GLU A 163 13.03 5.47 -21.57
CA GLU A 163 14.27 5.07 -22.21
C GLU A 163 15.39 4.74 -21.20
N ASP A 164 15.36 5.36 -20.02
CA ASP A 164 16.35 5.14 -18.95
C ASP A 164 16.12 3.83 -18.18
N LEU A 165 14.89 3.28 -18.20
CA LEU A 165 14.47 2.23 -17.28
C LEU A 165 15.24 0.92 -17.48
N THR A 166 15.63 0.63 -18.72
CA THR A 166 16.47 -0.53 -19.09
C THR A 166 17.82 -0.54 -18.35
N ASP A 167 18.46 0.62 -18.24
CA ASP A 167 19.77 0.77 -17.60
C ASP A 167 19.65 0.95 -16.07
N ARG A 168 18.57 1.60 -15.60
CA ARG A 168 18.33 1.85 -14.17
C ARG A 168 17.86 0.60 -13.41
N PHE A 169 17.04 -0.24 -14.04
CA PHE A 169 16.44 -1.42 -13.42
C PHE A 169 16.60 -2.68 -14.30
N PRO A 170 17.84 -3.10 -14.62
CA PRO A 170 18.10 -4.17 -15.58
C PRO A 170 17.42 -5.51 -15.24
N LYS A 171 17.29 -5.89 -13.97
CA LYS A 171 16.63 -7.13 -13.55
C LYS A 171 15.11 -7.06 -13.70
N LEU A 172 14.51 -5.92 -13.37
CA LEU A 172 13.08 -5.72 -13.57
C LEU A 172 12.76 -5.67 -15.06
N TRP A 173 13.57 -4.95 -15.83
CA TRP A 173 13.39 -4.86 -17.28
C TRP A 173 13.56 -6.22 -17.95
N GLU A 174 14.59 -6.99 -17.59
CA GLU A 174 14.82 -8.35 -18.14
C GLU A 174 13.59 -9.24 -17.96
N ARG A 175 12.89 -9.12 -16.82
CA ARG A 175 11.74 -9.98 -16.52
C ARG A 175 10.41 -9.43 -17.05
N PHE A 176 10.16 -8.13 -16.89
CA PHE A 176 8.84 -7.53 -17.08
C PHE A 176 8.77 -6.49 -18.18
N GLY A 177 9.91 -5.98 -18.69
CA GLY A 177 9.92 -4.90 -19.68
C GLY A 177 9.17 -5.23 -20.99
N ASP A 178 9.27 -6.47 -21.46
CA ASP A 178 8.51 -6.96 -22.63
C ASP A 178 7.28 -7.83 -22.24
N ASN A 179 7.12 -8.14 -20.94
CA ASN A 179 6.08 -9.03 -20.41
C ASN A 179 5.57 -8.46 -19.07
N PRO A 180 4.88 -7.32 -19.08
CA PRO A 180 4.34 -6.71 -17.87
C PRO A 180 3.31 -7.63 -17.21
N LEU A 181 3.06 -7.38 -15.92
CA LEU A 181 2.04 -8.03 -15.12
C LEU A 181 0.65 -7.50 -15.48
N GLY A 182 -0.35 -8.39 -15.38
CA GLY A 182 -1.73 -8.12 -15.80
C GLY A 182 -2.10 -8.76 -17.12
N ASP A 183 -3.39 -9.00 -17.32
CA ASP A 183 -3.92 -9.47 -18.60
C ASP A 183 -4.18 -8.31 -19.59
N PHE A 184 -3.89 -8.57 -20.87
CA PHE A 184 -4.33 -7.76 -22.02
C PHE A 184 -5.76 -8.08 -22.46
#